data_AF-A0A2E2AVF3-F1
#
_entry.id   AF-A0A2E2AVF3-F1
#
_cell.length_a   1.000
_cell.length_b   1.000
_cell.length_c   1.000
_cell.angle_alpha   90.00
_cell.angle_beta   90.00
_cell.angle_gamma   90.00
#
_symmetry.space_group_name_H-M   'P 1'
#
loop_
_entity.id
_entity.type
_entity.pdbx_description
1 polymer ?
#
loop_
_entity_poly.entity_id
_entity_poly.type
_entity_poly.pdbx_seq_one_letter_code
_entity_poly.pdbx_strand_id
1 'polypeptide(L)' 'MLAEVIGELVPVHIVAVEKKEPYRCGVWVISDEALHMARQENQAAIKRLLLCREHNHWPTGYEDIRLLSAA' A
#
# COMPACT_ATOMS: atom_id res chain seq x y z
N MET A 1 8.91 9.51 4.77
CA MET A 1 7.52 9.67 4.27
C MET A 1 7.30 11.12 3.87
N LEU A 2 6.39 11.44 2.93
CA LEU A 2 6.17 12.82 2.46
C LEU A 2 5.97 13.81 3.63
N ALA A 3 5.08 13.48 4.56
CA ALA A 3 4.79 14.29 5.74
C ALA A 3 6.00 14.54 6.66
N GLU A 4 7.00 13.66 6.67
CA GLU A 4 8.24 13.87 7.44
C GLU A 4 9.15 14.92 6.79
N VAL A 5 9.03 15.09 5.47
CA VAL A 5 9.83 16.07 4.70
C VAL A 5 9.14 17.43 4.70
N ILE A 6 7.81 17.47 4.57
CA ILE A 6 7.05 18.73 4.45
C ILE A 6 6.43 19.22 5.77
N GLY A 7 6.42 18.39 6.82
CA GLY A 7 5.94 18.76 8.15
C GLY A 7 4.42 18.65 8.36
N GLU A 8 3.65 18.25 7.35
CA GLU A 8 2.19 18.17 7.42
C GLU A 8 1.61 16.94 6.71
N LEU A 9 0.42 16.52 7.14
CA LEU A 9 -0.41 15.57 6.40
C LEU A 9 -1.22 16.33 5.36
N VAL A 10 -1.22 15.83 4.13
CA VAL A 10 -1.92 16.45 3.00
C VAL A 10 -3.01 15.53 2.46
N PRO A 11 -4.15 16.07 1.98
CA PRO A 11 -5.18 15.25 1.35
C PRO A 11 -4.67 14.53 0.10
N VAL A 12 -4.88 13.22 0.04
CA VAL A 12 -4.49 12.39 -1.12
C VAL A 12 -5.71 12.16 -2.01
N HIS A 13 -5.59 12.49 -3.28
CA HIS A 13 -6.63 12.29 -4.29
C HIS A 13 -6.15 11.29 -5.33
N ILE A 14 -6.99 10.31 -5.68
CA ILE A 14 -6.79 9.45 -6.84
C ILE A 14 -7.64 9.99 -7.98
N VAL A 15 -7.00 10.27 -9.10
CA VAL A 15 -7.65 10.60 -10.37
C VAL A 15 -7.56 9.37 -11.25
N ALA A 16 -8.70 8.74 -11.55
CA ALA A 16 -8.75 7.60 -12.46
C ALA A 16 -9.44 8.01 -13.76
N VAL A 17 -8.87 7.56 -14.87
CA VAL A 17 -9.39 7.77 -16.22
C VAL A 17 -9.58 6.40 -16.87
N GLU A 18 -10.77 6.12 -17.37
CA GLU A 18 -11.04 4.89 -18.11
C GLU A 18 -10.16 4.82 -19.37
N LYS A 19 -9.66 3.63 -19.70
CA LYS A 19 -8.79 3.43 -20.87
C LYS A 19 -9.55 3.41 -22.21
N LYS A 20 -10.87 3.37 -22.18
CA LYS A 20 -11.74 3.27 -23.36
C LYS A 20 -12.78 4.37 -23.33
N GLU A 21 -13.26 4.73 -24.52
CA GLU A 21 -14.30 5.74 -24.67
C GLU A 21 -15.56 5.36 -23.87
N PRO A 22 -16.19 6.34 -23.19
CA PRO A 22 -15.96 7.79 -23.33
C PRO A 22 -14.88 8.37 -22.38
N TYR A 23 -13.91 7.59 -21.92
CA TYR A 23 -12.80 8.02 -21.05
C TYR A 23 -13.27 8.67 -19.75
N ARG A 24 -14.28 8.07 -19.09
CA ARG A 24 -14.84 8.65 -17.87
C ARG A 24 -13.75 8.86 -16.83
N CYS A 25 -13.85 9.99 -16.16
CA CYS A 25 -12.94 10.40 -15.12
C CYS A 25 -13.66 10.39 -13.78
N GLY A 26 -12.96 9.96 -12.73
CA GLY A 26 -13.41 10.12 -11.35
C GLY A 26 -12.28 10.61 -10.47
N VAL A 27 -12.65 11.31 -9.40
CA VAL A 27 -11.73 11.80 -8.37
C VAL A 27 -12.23 11.29 -7.03
N TRP A 28 -11.36 10.62 -6.29
CA TRP A 28 -11.66 10.11 -4.96
C TRP A 28 -10.65 10.67 -3.97
N VAL A 29 -11.15 11.17 -2.85
CA VAL A 29 -10.34 11.47 -1.68
C VAL A 29 -10.11 10.16 -0.94
N ILE A 30 -8.85 9.87 -0.59
CA ILE A 30 -8.53 8.74 0.27
C ILE A 30 -8.67 9.21 1.72
N SER A 31 -9.45 8.48 2.52
CA SER A 31 -9.67 8.83 3.92
C SER A 31 -8.39 8.74 4.74
N ASP A 32 -8.31 9.54 5.80
CA ASP A 32 -7.16 9.51 6.72
C ASP A 32 -6.96 8.14 7.36
N GLU A 33 -8.06 7.42 7.66
CA GLU A 33 -8.02 6.06 8.19
C GLU A 33 -7.36 5.09 7.19
N ALA A 34 -7.75 5.15 5.91
CA ALA A 34 -7.15 4.32 4.86
C ALA A 34 -5.67 4.65 4.67
N LEU A 35 -5.29 5.94 4.69
CA LEU A 35 -3.89 6.37 4.63
C LEU A 35 -3.09 5.89 5.84
N HIS A 36 -3.70 5.88 7.04
CA HIS A 36 -3.07 5.40 8.25
C HIS A 36 -2.79 3.89 8.18
N MET A 37 -3.77 3.08 7.78
CA MET A 37 -3.59 1.65 7.56
C MET A 37 -2.50 1.36 6.52
N ALA A 38 -2.56 2.04 5.37
CA ALA A 38 -1.55 1.91 4.32
C ALA A 38 -0.13 2.28 4.80
N ARG A 39 0.00 3.29 5.68
CA ARG A 39 1.28 3.64 6.31
C ARG A 39 1.82 2.51 7.17
N GLN A 40 0.99 1.89 8.00
CA GLN A 40 1.41 0.76 8.84
C GLN A 40 1.88 -0.42 7.97
N GLU A 41 1.12 -0.77 6.94
CA GLU A 41 1.48 -1.83 5.99
C GLU A 41 2.81 -1.54 5.27
N ASN A 42 2.98 -0.33 4.76
CA ASN A 42 4.22 0.10 4.10
C ASN A 42 5.43 0.01 5.04
N GLN A 43 5.29 0.47 6.29
CA GLN A 43 6.36 0.37 7.28
C GLN A 43 6.72 -1.09 7.60
N ALA A 44 5.72 -1.96 7.75
CA ALA A 44 5.96 -3.39 7.93
C ALA A 44 6.64 -4.04 6.71
N ALA A 45 6.24 -3.64 5.49
CA ALA A 45 6.87 -4.10 4.26
C ALA A 45 8.33 -3.64 4.12
N ILE A 46 8.63 -2.38 4.46
CA ILE A 46 10.01 -1.85 4.47
C ILE A 46 10.88 -2.62 5.48
N LYS A 47 10.37 -2.87 6.70
CA LYS A 47 11.10 -3.67 7.70
C LYS A 47 11.43 -5.07 7.19
N ARG A 48 10.46 -5.75 6.57
CA ARG A 48 10.68 -7.06 5.94
C ARG A 48 11.73 -6.99 4.83
N LEU A 49 11.65 -5.98 3.96
CA LEU A 49 12.61 -5.77 2.88
C LEU A 49 14.04 -5.63 3.39
N LEU A 50 14.25 -4.93 4.50
CA LEU A 50 15.58 -4.79 5.11
C LEU A 50 16.14 -6.14 5.55
N LEU A 51 15.34 -6.96 6.24
CA LEU A 51 15.73 -8.32 6.64
C LEU A 51 16.03 -9.21 5.44
N CYS A 52 15.19 -9.15 4.40
CA CYS A 52 15.40 -9.93 3.18
C CYS A 52 16.75 -9.61 2.53
N ARG A 53 17.12 -8.33 2.51
CA ARG A 53 18.41 -7.87 1.97
C ARG A 53 19.58 -8.29 2.84
N GLU A 54 19.46 -8.16 4.16
CA GLU A 54 20.51 -8.54 5.11
C GLU A 54 20.84 -10.04 5.04
N HIS A 55 19.80 -10.88 4.95
CA HIS A 55 19.96 -12.34 4.95
C HIS A 55 20.04 -12.96 3.55
N ASN A 56 19.92 -12.15 2.49
CA ASN A 56 19.75 -12.61 1.10
C ASN A 56 18.69 -13.72 0.95
N HIS A 57 17.59 -13.58 1.68
CA HIS A 57 16.49 -14.55 1.72
C HIS A 57 15.17 -13.82 1.45
N TRP A 58 14.36 -14.36 0.54
CA TRP A 58 13.21 -13.67 -0.03
C TRP A 58 11.94 -14.51 0.13
N PRO A 59 11.32 -14.51 1.32
CA PRO A 59 10.09 -15.26 1.55
C PRO A 59 8.96 -14.67 0.71
N THR A 60 8.24 -15.56 0.05
CA THR A 60 6.99 -15.31 -0.68
C THR A 60 5.80 -15.16 0.26
N GLY A 61 5.89 -15.72 1.46
CA GLY A 61 4.77 -15.87 2.40
C GLY A 61 3.91 -17.12 2.12
N TYR A 62 4.22 -17.90 1.08
CA TYR A 62 3.50 -19.11 0.69
C TYR A 62 4.36 -20.36 0.89
N GLU A 63 5.31 -20.31 1.82
CA GLU A 63 6.20 -21.43 2.12
C GLU A 63 5.43 -22.64 2.70
N ASP A 64 4.32 -22.36 3.41
CA ASP A 64 3.49 -23.38 4.06
C ASP A 64 2.10 -23.51 3.40
N ILE A 65 1.52 -24.71 3.49
CA ILE A 65 0.14 -24.99 3.06
C ILE A 65 -0.83 -24.22 3.95
N ARG A 66 -1.66 -23.38 3.33
CA ARG A 66 -2.67 -22.58 4.03
C ARG A 66 -4.03 -23.27 3.96
N LEU A 67 -4.72 -23.36 5.10
CA LEU A 67 -6.12 -23.77 5.12
C LEU A 67 -6.98 -22.64 4.55
N LEU A 68 -7.70 -22.93 3.47
CA LEU A 68 -8.73 -22.04 2.95
C LEU A 68 -10.07 -22.43 3.59
N SER A 69 -10.55 -21.65 4.56
CA SER A 69 -11.91 -21.80 5.12
C SER A 69 -12.75 -20.56 4.85
N ALA A 70 -14.02 -20.74 4.52
CA ALA A 70 -15.00 -19.66 4.50
C ALA A 70 -15.43 -19.35 5.95
N ALA A 71 -15.46 -18.07 6.30
CA ALA A 71 -16.09 -17.58 7.53
C ALA A 71 -17.60 -17.44 7.33
#